data_AF-A0A848Y399-F1
#
_entry.id   AF-A0A848Y399-F1
#
_cell.length_a   1.000
_cell.length_b   1.000
_cell.length_c   1.000
_cell.angle_alpha   90.00
_cell.angle_beta   90.00
_cell.angle_gamma   90.00
#
_symmetry.space_group_name_H-M   'P 1'
#
loop_
_entity.id
_entity.type
_entity.pdbx_description
1 polymer ?
#
loop_
_entity_poly.entity_id
_entity_poly.type
_entity_poly.pdbx_seq_one_letter_code
_entity_poly.pdbx_strand_id
1 'polypeptide(L)'
;MSSEKLLRGRVLSFLDEPDGVDDASVYTYSEDGAILIRDRLIVASGEHAEVALRAAADAEVVDHRPNLLMPGFIDTHIHFPQVQVIASWADQLLDWLNTYTFPEETKFADPGHSARIASVFFDELLRHGTTTAAAYCSVHKASAEAFFGEAEKRNLRMIGGKVMMDRNAPDGVCDTPQSGYDDSKALIAEWHG
;
A
#
# COMPACT_ATOMS: atom_id res chain seq x y z
N MET A 1 -6.49 -10.43 -26.65
CA MET A 1 -6.66 -11.73 -25.96
C MET A 1 -6.71 -11.40 -24.48
N SER A 2 -7.81 -11.71 -23.78
CA SER A 2 -7.86 -11.50 -22.32
C SER A 2 -6.83 -12.45 -21.70
N SER A 3 -5.92 -11.90 -20.89
CA SER A 3 -4.92 -12.69 -20.18
C SER A 3 -5.61 -13.28 -18.96
N GLU A 4 -5.92 -14.57 -19.04
CA GLU A 4 -6.42 -15.34 -17.89
C GLU A 4 -5.25 -16.05 -17.22
N LYS A 5 -5.21 -15.98 -15.88
CA LYS A 5 -4.18 -16.66 -15.07
C LYS A 5 -4.82 -17.55 -14.02
N LEU A 6 -4.32 -18.76 -13.89
CA LEU A 6 -4.67 -19.71 -12.83
C LEU A 6 -3.47 -19.85 -11.89
N LEU A 7 -3.56 -19.26 -10.71
CA LEU A 7 -2.55 -19.42 -9.65
C LEU A 7 -2.89 -20.67 -8.86
N ARG A 8 -1.96 -21.63 -8.73
CA ARG A 8 -2.14 -22.85 -7.91
C ARG A 8 -1.24 -22.80 -6.69
N GLY A 9 -1.75 -23.19 -5.52
CA GLY A 9 -1.01 -23.13 -4.26
C GLY A 9 -1.85 -23.61 -3.08
N ARG A 10 -1.34 -23.48 -1.86
CA ARG A 10 -2.22 -23.51 -0.69
C ARG A 10 -2.96 -22.18 -0.66
N VAL A 11 -4.29 -22.17 -0.55
CA VAL A 11 -5.08 -20.93 -0.60
C VAL A 11 -5.78 -20.71 0.72
N LEU A 12 -5.56 -19.54 1.32
CA LEU A 12 -6.23 -19.08 2.54
C LEU A 12 -6.96 -17.75 2.26
N SER A 13 -8.20 -17.63 2.69
CA SER A 13 -8.97 -16.38 2.64
C SER A 13 -9.83 -16.24 3.90
N PHE A 14 -10.17 -15.01 4.26
CA PHE A 14 -11.00 -14.69 5.41
C PHE A 14 -12.37 -14.20 4.93
N LEU A 15 -13.42 -14.64 5.62
CA LEU A 15 -14.82 -14.40 5.27
C LEU A 15 -15.47 -13.38 6.20
N ASP A 16 -15.06 -13.33 7.47
CA ASP A 16 -15.65 -12.47 8.49
C ASP A 16 -14.66 -12.17 9.65
N GLU A 17 -15.07 -11.35 10.60
CA GLU A 17 -14.37 -11.11 11.87
C GLU A 17 -14.47 -12.37 12.77
N PRO A 18 -13.34 -12.92 13.29
CA PRO A 18 -13.37 -14.07 14.19
C PRO A 18 -13.90 -13.70 15.58
N ASP A 19 -14.79 -14.54 16.14
CA ASP A 19 -15.19 -14.44 17.56
C ASP A 19 -14.08 -14.90 18.53
N GLY A 20 -13.07 -15.62 18.02
CA GLY A 20 -11.93 -16.10 18.79
C GLY A 20 -10.89 -16.80 17.90
N VAL A 21 -9.73 -17.16 18.47
CA VAL A 21 -8.59 -17.73 17.73
C VAL A 21 -8.88 -19.08 17.07
N ASP A 22 -9.88 -19.83 17.58
CA ASP A 22 -10.24 -21.16 17.10
C ASP A 22 -11.47 -21.14 16.16
N ASP A 23 -11.95 -19.96 15.78
CA ASP A 23 -13.11 -19.84 14.90
C ASP A 23 -12.75 -20.20 13.45
N ALA A 24 -12.91 -21.48 13.12
CA ALA A 24 -12.67 -22.00 11.78
C ALA A 24 -13.78 -21.64 10.77
N SER A 25 -14.87 -21.00 11.20
CA SER A 25 -15.99 -20.66 10.31
C SER A 25 -15.74 -19.40 9.48
N VAL A 26 -14.79 -18.55 9.92
CA VAL A 26 -14.50 -17.25 9.30
C VAL A 26 -13.36 -17.27 8.29
N TYR A 27 -12.84 -18.44 7.93
CA TYR A 27 -11.84 -18.57 6.88
C TYR A 27 -12.05 -19.81 6.02
N THR A 28 -11.51 -19.76 4.80
CA THR A 28 -11.44 -20.92 3.89
C THR A 28 -10.00 -21.31 3.69
N TYR A 29 -9.70 -22.61 3.75
CA TYR A 29 -8.38 -23.15 3.47
C TYR A 29 -8.46 -24.32 2.48
N SER A 30 -7.68 -24.26 1.40
CA SER A 30 -7.51 -25.35 0.44
C SER A 30 -6.04 -25.72 0.33
N GLU A 31 -5.68 -26.96 0.68
CA GLU A 31 -4.30 -27.47 0.61
C GLU A 31 -3.80 -27.53 -0.85
N ASP A 32 -4.66 -27.94 -1.78
CA ASP A 32 -4.43 -27.88 -3.22
C ASP A 32 -5.44 -26.93 -3.86
N GLY A 33 -5.31 -25.63 -3.53
CA GLY A 33 -6.20 -24.58 -4.00
C GLY A 33 -5.75 -23.91 -5.30
N ALA A 34 -6.65 -23.11 -5.87
CA ALA A 34 -6.33 -22.21 -6.96
C ALA A 34 -7.11 -20.90 -6.92
N ILE A 35 -6.57 -19.87 -7.57
CA ILE A 35 -7.19 -18.56 -7.79
C ILE A 35 -7.18 -18.30 -9.31
N LEU A 36 -8.36 -18.11 -9.89
CA LEU A 36 -8.54 -17.76 -11.30
C LEU A 36 -8.72 -16.25 -11.42
N ILE A 37 -7.84 -15.62 -12.19
CA ILE A 37 -7.81 -14.18 -12.43
C ILE A 37 -8.11 -13.91 -13.91
N ARG A 38 -9.09 -13.05 -14.17
CA ARG A 38 -9.42 -12.55 -15.51
C ARG A 38 -9.53 -11.03 -15.47
N ASP A 39 -8.86 -10.34 -16.39
CA ASP A 39 -8.85 -8.88 -16.47
C ASP A 39 -8.53 -8.21 -15.11
N ARG A 40 -7.55 -8.78 -14.38
CA ARG A 40 -7.10 -8.36 -13.02
C ARG A 40 -8.09 -8.57 -11.89
N LEU A 41 -9.23 -9.23 -12.12
CA LEU A 41 -10.21 -9.56 -11.10
C LEU A 41 -10.21 -11.06 -10.81
N ILE A 42 -10.40 -11.41 -9.54
CA ILE A 42 -10.61 -12.80 -9.13
C ILE A 42 -12.02 -13.20 -9.58
N VAL A 43 -12.11 -14.24 -10.39
CA VAL A 43 -13.41 -14.78 -10.88
C VAL A 43 -13.77 -16.12 -10.23
N ALA A 44 -12.81 -16.81 -9.63
CA ALA A 44 -13.03 -18.00 -8.81
C ALA A 44 -11.83 -18.26 -7.89
N SER A 45 -12.09 -18.82 -6.70
CA SER A 45 -11.08 -19.32 -5.77
C SER A 45 -11.61 -20.52 -4.98
N GLY A 46 -10.75 -21.45 -4.59
CA GLY A 46 -11.13 -22.66 -3.85
C GLY A 46 -10.27 -23.85 -4.26
N GLU A 47 -10.81 -25.06 -4.18
CA GLU A 47 -10.12 -26.28 -4.60
C GLU A 47 -9.68 -26.22 -6.07
N HIS A 48 -8.42 -26.55 -6.35
CA HIS A 48 -7.85 -26.49 -7.69
C HIS A 48 -8.66 -27.32 -8.69
N ALA A 49 -9.12 -28.51 -8.29
CA ALA A 49 -9.91 -29.40 -9.14
C ALA A 49 -11.21 -28.75 -9.65
N GLU A 50 -11.83 -27.87 -8.86
CA GLU A 50 -13.06 -27.18 -9.24
C GLU A 50 -12.79 -25.88 -10.01
N VAL A 51 -11.79 -25.12 -9.57
CA VAL A 51 -11.45 -23.82 -10.18
C VAL A 51 -10.83 -24.00 -11.57
N ALA A 52 -9.99 -25.03 -11.77
CA ALA A 52 -9.35 -25.30 -13.05
C ALA A 52 -10.38 -25.66 -14.15
N LEU A 53 -11.54 -26.23 -13.81
CA LEU A 53 -12.61 -26.50 -14.77
C LEU A 53 -13.26 -25.23 -15.34
N ARG A 54 -13.06 -24.08 -14.67
CA ARG A 54 -13.58 -22.78 -15.09
C ARG A 54 -12.58 -21.97 -15.91
N ALA A 55 -11.32 -22.40 -15.95
CA ALA A 55 -10.28 -21.75 -16.72
C ALA A 55 -10.40 -22.11 -18.21
N ALA A 56 -10.04 -21.16 -19.08
CA ALA A 56 -9.82 -21.39 -20.49
C ALA A 56 -8.67 -22.38 -20.70
N ALA A 57 -8.72 -23.12 -21.81
CA ALA A 57 -7.72 -24.14 -22.12
C ALA A 57 -6.30 -23.57 -22.29
N ASP A 58 -6.18 -22.27 -22.61
CA ASP A 58 -4.95 -21.53 -22.82
C ASP A 58 -4.60 -20.57 -21.66
N ALA A 59 -5.30 -20.66 -20.52
CA ALA A 59 -4.97 -19.87 -19.33
C ALA A 59 -3.53 -20.14 -18.86
N GLU A 60 -2.82 -19.07 -18.49
CA GLU A 60 -1.48 -19.18 -17.93
C GLU A 60 -1.56 -19.78 -16.54
N VAL A 61 -0.96 -20.97 -16.34
CA VAL A 61 -0.91 -21.62 -15.03
C VAL A 61 0.39 -21.26 -14.33
N VAL A 62 0.29 -20.68 -13.14
CA VAL A 62 1.44 -20.34 -12.28
C VAL A 62 1.36 -21.19 -11.01
N ASP A 63 2.32 -22.09 -10.83
CA ASP A 63 2.38 -22.99 -9.69
C ASP A 63 3.25 -22.40 -8.58
N HIS A 64 2.61 -22.02 -7.46
CA HIS A 64 3.25 -21.44 -6.29
C HIS A 64 3.49 -22.45 -5.17
N ARG A 65 3.17 -23.73 -5.34
CA ARG A 65 3.39 -24.74 -4.28
C ARG A 65 4.89 -24.84 -3.92
N PRO A 66 5.23 -25.07 -2.63
CA PRO A 66 4.35 -25.30 -1.50
C PRO A 66 3.92 -24.01 -0.76
N ASN A 67 3.99 -22.84 -1.39
CA ASN A 67 3.71 -21.58 -0.70
C ASN A 67 2.21 -21.40 -0.40
N LEU A 68 1.93 -20.51 0.56
CA LEU A 68 0.59 -20.07 0.91
C LEU A 68 0.25 -18.80 0.12
N LEU A 69 -0.88 -18.83 -0.57
CA LEU A 69 -1.51 -17.71 -1.24
C LEU A 69 -2.58 -17.14 -0.32
N MET A 70 -2.51 -15.85 -0.04
CA MET A 70 -3.45 -15.13 0.82
C MET A 70 -3.65 -13.70 0.32
N PRO A 71 -4.71 -12.99 0.75
CA PRO A 71 -4.88 -11.57 0.45
C PRO A 71 -3.65 -10.76 0.88
N GLY A 72 -3.30 -9.74 0.09
CA GLY A 72 -2.24 -8.81 0.46
C GLY A 72 -2.58 -8.04 1.72
N PHE A 73 -1.56 -7.66 2.49
CA PHE A 73 -1.76 -6.96 3.75
C PHE A 73 -2.23 -5.52 3.54
N ILE A 74 -3.01 -5.06 4.52
CA ILE A 74 -3.52 -3.68 4.58
C ILE A 74 -2.82 -2.98 5.76
N ASP A 75 -1.99 -1.98 5.44
CA ASP A 75 -1.37 -1.12 6.45
C ASP A 75 -2.24 0.11 6.66
N THR A 76 -2.82 0.25 7.85
CA THR A 76 -3.78 1.33 8.13
C THR A 76 -3.11 2.64 8.54
N HIS A 77 -1.79 2.66 8.74
CA HIS A 77 -1.08 3.87 9.13
C HIS A 77 0.43 3.75 8.89
N ILE A 78 0.93 4.50 7.90
CA ILE A 78 2.37 4.58 7.62
C ILE A 78 2.77 5.99 7.17
N HIS A 79 4.00 6.40 7.43
CA HIS A 79 4.54 7.68 6.96
C HIS A 79 5.50 7.47 5.79
N PHE A 80 5.07 7.88 4.60
CA PHE A 80 5.88 7.85 3.38
C PHE A 80 7.22 8.59 3.53
N PRO A 81 7.28 9.84 4.06
CA PRO A 81 8.51 10.60 4.04
C PRO A 81 9.50 10.19 5.14
N GLN A 82 9.20 9.13 5.91
CA GLN A 82 9.99 8.70 7.06
C GLN A 82 10.81 7.42 6.81
N VAL A 83 10.81 6.88 5.59
CA VAL A 83 11.57 5.66 5.22
C VAL A 83 13.03 5.74 5.65
N GLN A 84 13.65 6.92 5.56
CA GLN A 84 15.08 7.12 5.83
C GLN A 84 15.42 7.27 7.33
N VAL A 85 14.41 7.45 8.19
CA VAL A 85 14.61 7.67 9.64
C VAL A 85 14.06 6.54 10.50
N ILE A 86 13.61 5.44 9.88
CA ILE A 86 13.18 4.22 10.58
C ILE A 86 14.28 3.78 11.56
N ALA A 87 13.86 3.44 12.79
CA ALA A 87 14.73 3.00 13.89
C ALA A 87 15.74 4.05 14.41
N SER A 88 15.54 5.35 14.12
CA SER A 88 16.30 6.42 14.79
C SER A 88 15.94 6.49 16.28
N TRP A 89 16.96 6.66 17.15
CA TRP A 89 16.77 6.67 18.60
C TRP A 89 16.40 8.06 19.13
N ALA A 90 15.40 8.13 20.02
CA ALA A 90 15.11 9.29 20.84
C ALA A 90 14.50 8.84 22.18
N ASP A 91 14.58 9.69 23.20
CA ASP A 91 13.96 9.40 24.51
C ASP A 91 12.43 9.47 24.45
N GLN A 92 11.88 10.44 23.71
CA GLN A 92 10.45 10.67 23.56
C GLN A 92 10.06 11.03 22.12
N LEU A 93 8.75 10.93 21.83
CA LEU A 93 8.20 11.23 20.51
C LEU A 93 8.52 12.65 20.02
N LEU A 94 8.35 13.67 20.87
CA LEU A 94 8.59 15.05 20.44
C LEU A 94 10.08 15.29 20.12
N ASP A 95 10.98 14.66 20.87
CA ASP A 95 12.41 14.71 20.58
C ASP A 95 12.72 14.02 19.26
N TRP A 96 12.08 12.87 18.99
CA TRP A 96 12.21 12.16 17.72
C TRP A 96 11.75 13.01 16.54
N LEU A 97 10.59 13.66 16.67
CA LEU A 97 10.03 14.54 15.64
C LEU A 97 10.98 15.69 15.30
N ASN A 98 11.48 16.38 16.33
CA ASN A 98 12.35 17.55 16.14
C ASN A 98 13.76 17.16 15.66
N THR A 99 14.25 15.98 16.06
CA THR A 99 15.63 15.55 15.76
C THR A 99 15.75 14.85 14.41
N TYR A 100 14.74 14.07 14.00
CA TYR A 100 14.82 13.21 12.81
C TYR A 100 13.71 13.49 11.80
N THR A 101 12.46 13.49 12.24
CA THR A 101 11.30 13.55 11.34
C THR A 101 11.25 14.86 10.58
N PHE A 102 11.13 16.00 11.27
CA PHE A 102 11.02 17.29 10.59
C PHE A 102 12.22 17.59 9.70
N PRO A 103 13.49 17.38 10.14
CA PRO A 103 14.64 17.57 9.26
C PRO A 103 14.58 16.71 7.98
N GLU A 104 14.18 15.44 8.07
CA GLU A 104 14.08 14.60 6.87
C GLU A 104 12.92 15.02 5.95
N GLU A 105 11.77 15.33 6.53
CA GLU A 105 10.58 15.72 5.76
C GLU A 105 10.76 17.04 4.99
N THR A 106 11.65 17.95 5.43
CA THR A 106 11.99 19.17 4.64
C THR A 106 12.53 18.84 3.24
N LYS A 107 13.18 17.69 3.06
CA LYS A 107 13.80 17.32 1.78
C LYS A 107 12.77 17.00 0.70
N PHE A 108 11.52 16.73 1.08
CA PHE A 108 10.42 16.47 0.16
C PHE A 108 9.90 17.73 -0.56
N ALA A 109 10.44 18.91 -0.23
CA ALA A 109 10.30 20.10 -1.07
C ALA A 109 10.95 19.90 -2.47
N ASP A 110 11.95 19.02 -2.59
CA ASP A 110 12.55 18.62 -3.87
C ASP A 110 11.74 17.47 -4.52
N PRO A 111 11.10 17.69 -5.69
CA PRO A 111 10.39 16.63 -6.41
C PRO A 111 11.29 15.45 -6.78
N GLY A 112 12.58 15.69 -7.05
CA GLY A 112 13.54 14.65 -7.37
C GLY A 112 13.81 13.72 -6.19
N HIS A 113 13.91 14.28 -4.97
CA HIS A 113 13.98 13.50 -3.74
C HIS A 113 12.68 12.71 -3.51
N SER A 114 11.53 13.37 -3.61
CA SER A 114 10.21 12.74 -3.43
C SER A 114 10.01 11.54 -4.36
N ALA A 115 10.34 11.66 -5.66
CA ALA A 115 10.22 10.57 -6.62
C ALA A 115 11.14 9.38 -6.30
N ARG A 116 12.39 9.64 -5.87
CA ARG A 116 13.33 8.56 -5.49
C ARG A 116 12.81 7.79 -4.28
N ILE A 117 12.36 8.48 -3.24
CA ILE A 117 11.87 7.82 -2.02
C ILE A 117 10.53 7.11 -2.28
N ALA A 118 9.67 7.63 -3.16
CA ALA A 118 8.42 6.96 -3.54
C ALA A 118 8.68 5.56 -4.10
N SER A 119 9.65 5.42 -5.01
CA SER A 119 10.03 4.11 -5.53
C SER A 119 10.47 3.16 -4.41
N VAL A 120 11.37 3.61 -3.53
CA VAL A 120 11.87 2.79 -2.42
C VAL A 120 10.74 2.39 -1.45
N PHE A 121 9.85 3.32 -1.12
CA PHE A 121 8.72 3.08 -0.24
C PHE A 121 7.82 1.96 -0.79
N PHE A 122 7.42 2.05 -2.06
CA PHE A 122 6.56 1.03 -2.67
C PHE A 122 7.28 -0.30 -2.90
N ASP A 123 8.60 -0.30 -3.15
CA ASP A 123 9.39 -1.53 -3.23
C ASP A 123 9.36 -2.26 -1.88
N GLU A 124 9.55 -1.53 -0.76
CA GLU A 124 9.50 -2.13 0.57
C GLU A 124 8.11 -2.60 0.98
N LEU A 125 7.04 -1.85 0.67
CA LEU A 125 5.67 -2.32 0.92
C LEU A 125 5.40 -3.67 0.24
N LEU A 126 5.72 -3.77 -1.05
CA LEU A 126 5.49 -5.01 -1.82
C LEU A 126 6.42 -6.14 -1.34
N ARG A 127 7.67 -5.84 -0.98
CA ARG A 127 8.62 -6.80 -0.42
C ARG A 127 8.12 -7.40 0.90
N HIS A 128 7.33 -6.64 1.66
CA HIS A 128 6.71 -7.05 2.91
C HIS A 128 5.25 -7.52 2.79
N GLY A 129 4.71 -7.62 1.57
CA GLY A 129 3.37 -8.15 1.30
C GLY A 129 2.23 -7.15 1.47
N THR A 130 2.51 -5.87 1.74
CA THR A 130 1.50 -4.81 1.81
C THR A 130 1.12 -4.36 0.41
N THR A 131 -0.16 -4.54 0.04
CA THR A 131 -0.70 -4.17 -1.28
C THR A 131 -1.63 -2.94 -1.21
N THR A 132 -2.02 -2.54 0.00
CA THR A 132 -2.80 -1.33 0.25
C THR A 132 -2.32 -0.69 1.55
N ALA A 133 -2.15 0.63 1.54
CA ALA A 133 -1.78 1.39 2.71
C ALA A 133 -2.55 2.71 2.81
N ALA A 134 -2.77 3.19 4.03
CA ALA A 134 -3.13 4.57 4.33
C ALA A 134 -1.88 5.33 4.80
N ALA A 135 -1.30 6.11 3.90
CA ALA A 135 0.00 6.73 4.06
C ALA A 135 -0.06 8.26 4.22
N TYR A 136 0.67 8.77 5.19
CA TYR A 136 0.92 10.20 5.38
C TYR A 136 2.07 10.62 4.46
N CYS A 137 1.83 11.60 3.57
CA CYS A 137 2.90 12.29 2.85
C CYS A 137 3.49 13.42 3.71
N SER A 138 4.48 14.17 3.21
CA SER A 138 4.91 15.39 3.91
C SER A 138 3.92 16.55 3.70
N VAL A 139 4.24 17.72 4.28
CA VAL A 139 3.49 18.96 4.04
C VAL A 139 3.57 19.43 2.58
N HIS A 140 4.57 18.99 1.82
CA HIS A 140 4.82 19.47 0.46
C HIS A 140 3.93 18.76 -0.56
N LYS A 141 3.25 19.52 -1.44
CA LYS A 141 2.44 18.96 -2.53
C LYS A 141 3.20 17.93 -3.39
N ALA A 142 4.47 18.20 -3.68
CA ALA A 142 5.36 17.32 -4.45
C ALA A 142 5.53 15.92 -3.84
N SER A 143 5.42 15.81 -2.51
CA SER A 143 5.47 14.51 -1.80
C SER A 143 4.25 13.66 -2.13
N ALA A 144 3.05 14.26 -2.10
CA ALA A 144 1.80 13.58 -2.45
C ALA A 144 1.73 13.24 -3.94
N GLU A 145 2.18 14.15 -4.83
CA GLU A 145 2.28 13.88 -6.27
C GLU A 145 3.20 12.69 -6.57
N ALA A 146 4.36 12.62 -5.92
CA ALA A 146 5.28 11.49 -6.07
C ALA A 146 4.67 10.17 -5.55
N PHE A 147 3.98 10.22 -4.39
CA PHE A 147 3.29 9.06 -3.83
C PHE A 147 2.22 8.52 -4.78
N PHE A 148 1.30 9.37 -5.24
CA PHE A 148 0.22 8.95 -6.12
C PHE A 148 0.72 8.54 -7.50
N GLY A 149 1.66 9.29 -8.08
CA GLY A 149 2.25 8.95 -9.38
C GLY A 149 2.97 7.60 -9.36
N GLU A 150 3.62 7.22 -8.26
CA GLU A 150 4.25 5.90 -8.14
C GLU A 150 3.23 4.78 -7.86
N ALA A 151 2.19 5.05 -7.06
CA ALA A 151 1.09 4.12 -6.86
C ALA A 151 0.34 3.79 -8.16
N GLU A 152 0.07 4.82 -8.99
CA GLU A 152 -0.61 4.69 -10.28
C GLU A 152 0.20 3.84 -11.27
N LYS A 153 1.52 4.10 -11.39
CA LYS A 153 2.41 3.28 -12.24
C LYS A 153 2.35 1.79 -11.89
N ARG A 154 2.22 1.48 -10.60
CA ARG A 154 2.14 0.11 -10.07
C ARG A 154 0.70 -0.42 -10.04
N ASN A 155 -0.29 0.42 -10.36
CA ASN A 155 -1.72 0.13 -10.30
C ASN A 155 -2.14 -0.45 -8.93
N LEU A 156 -1.64 0.18 -7.86
CA LEU A 156 -1.92 -0.17 -6.48
C LEU A 156 -3.07 0.67 -5.94
N ARG A 157 -3.90 0.06 -5.07
CA ARG A 157 -4.92 0.79 -4.31
C ARG A 157 -4.25 1.40 -3.09
N MET A 158 -4.05 2.71 -3.11
CA MET A 158 -3.37 3.43 -2.04
C MET A 158 -4.22 4.61 -1.57
N ILE A 159 -4.24 4.83 -0.26
CA ILE A 159 -4.86 5.99 0.36
C ILE A 159 -3.72 6.86 0.85
N GLY A 160 -3.72 8.13 0.49
CA GLY A 160 -2.71 9.07 0.97
C GLY A 160 -3.18 10.49 0.86
N GLY A 161 -2.36 11.41 1.37
CA GLY A 161 -2.64 12.84 1.30
C GLY A 161 -1.49 13.67 1.81
N LYS A 162 -1.46 14.92 1.35
CA LYS A 162 -0.59 15.97 1.88
C LYS A 162 -0.95 16.21 3.35
N VAL A 163 0.06 16.31 4.21
CA VAL A 163 -0.13 16.72 5.60
C VAL A 163 -0.39 18.22 5.68
N MET A 164 -1.28 18.64 6.57
CA MET A 164 -1.52 20.04 6.90
C MET A 164 -0.93 20.31 8.29
N MET A 165 -0.04 21.30 8.40
CA MET A 165 0.69 21.60 9.63
C MET A 165 1.13 23.06 9.61
N ASP A 166 0.44 23.92 10.37
CA ASP A 166 0.61 25.37 10.31
C ASP A 166 1.36 25.99 11.50
N ARG A 167 1.76 25.16 12.47
CA ARG A 167 2.38 25.60 13.72
C ARG A 167 3.11 24.47 14.44
N ASN A 168 3.93 24.85 15.43
CA ASN A 168 4.65 23.94 16.33
C ASN A 168 5.60 22.96 15.60
N ALA A 169 6.10 23.37 14.43
CA ALA A 169 7.13 22.68 13.68
C ALA A 169 8.05 23.72 13.02
N PRO A 170 9.25 23.32 12.54
CA PRO A 170 10.14 24.21 11.81
C PRO A 170 9.49 24.80 10.55
N ASP A 171 9.89 26.02 10.16
CA ASP A 171 9.33 26.72 8.98
C ASP A 171 9.35 25.89 7.69
N GLY A 172 10.39 25.06 7.50
CA GLY A 172 10.54 24.20 6.32
C GLY A 172 9.55 23.03 6.22
N VAL A 173 8.73 22.81 7.24
CA VAL A 173 7.63 21.83 7.24
C VAL A 173 6.30 22.44 7.67
N CYS A 174 6.22 23.77 7.80
CA CYS A 174 4.98 24.47 8.07
C CYS A 174 4.32 24.98 6.78
N ASP A 175 3.02 24.81 6.66
CA ASP A 175 2.19 25.50 5.67
C ASP A 175 1.32 26.59 6.33
N THR A 176 0.36 27.13 5.58
CA THR A 176 -0.69 27.98 6.13
C THR A 176 -2.03 27.29 5.92
N PRO A 177 -3.08 27.65 6.68
CA PRO A 177 -4.43 27.13 6.43
C PRO A 177 -4.88 27.32 4.97
N GLN A 178 -4.51 28.44 4.34
CA GLN A 178 -4.89 28.72 2.95
C GLN A 178 -4.13 27.83 1.96
N SER A 179 -2.80 27.74 2.05
CA SER A 179 -2.01 26.88 1.16
C SER A 179 -2.31 25.41 1.38
N GLY A 180 -2.52 24.99 2.64
CA GLY A 180 -2.95 23.64 2.99
C GLY A 180 -4.28 23.27 2.36
N TYR A 181 -5.26 24.19 2.35
CA TYR A 181 -6.53 24.01 1.64
C TYR A 181 -6.36 23.92 0.12
N ASP A 182 -5.67 24.90 -0.48
CA ASP A 182 -5.55 25.00 -1.94
C ASP A 182 -4.83 23.78 -2.54
N ASP A 183 -3.71 23.38 -1.94
CA ASP A 183 -2.96 22.20 -2.39
C ASP A 183 -3.74 20.90 -2.20
N SER A 184 -4.38 20.73 -1.04
CA SER A 184 -5.18 19.52 -0.78
C SER A 184 -6.34 19.41 -1.75
N LYS A 185 -7.02 20.52 -2.06
CA LYS A 185 -8.11 20.56 -3.03
C LYS A 185 -7.63 20.22 -4.44
N ALA A 186 -6.47 20.73 -4.84
CA ALA A 186 -5.87 20.40 -6.14
C ALA A 186 -5.52 18.90 -6.23
N LEU A 187 -4.90 18.34 -5.19
CA LEU A 187 -4.58 16.91 -5.13
C LEU A 187 -5.82 16.02 -5.15
N ILE A 188 -6.88 16.40 -4.44
CA ILE A 188 -8.16 15.67 -4.48
C ILE A 188 -8.74 15.68 -5.90
N ALA A 189 -8.74 16.84 -6.57
CA ALA A 189 -9.29 16.95 -7.92
C ALA A 189 -8.49 16.13 -8.97
N GLU A 190 -7.20 15.96 -8.74
CA GLU A 190 -6.30 15.24 -9.65
C GLU A 190 -6.28 13.73 -9.41
N TRP A 191 -6.26 13.29 -8.14
CA TRP A 191 -5.93 11.90 -7.79
C TRP A 191 -7.08 11.10 -7.17
N HIS A 192 -8.14 11.74 -6.69
CA HIS A 192 -9.25 11.01 -6.07
C HIS A 192 -10.18 10.40 -7.12
N GLY A 193 -10.29 9.07 -7.16
CA GLY A 193 -11.16 8.31 -8.08
C GLY A 193 -11.19 6.83 -7.80
#